data_AF-M5C056-F1
#
_entry.id   AF-M5C056-F1
#
_cell.length_a   1.000
_cell.length_b   1.000
_cell.length_c   1.000
_cell.angle_alpha   90.00
_cell.angle_beta   90.00
_cell.angle_gamma   90.00
#
_symmetry.space_group_name_H-M   'P 1'
#
loop_
_entity.id
_entity.type
_entity.pdbx_description
1 polymer ?
#
loop_
_entity_poly.entity_id
_entity_poly.type
_entity_poly.pdbx_seq_one_letter_code
_entity_poly.pdbx_strand_id
1 'polypeptide(L)'
;MYILASIAAALVASKGALAVGSPFGYATGTTGGAGAAQAIPTSTAQLKSWLEDNVTRNILLDRTYDFTDTEGSVTETGCKPWTCSPNPQLAINANNWCSADAAKVSVTYKKAGTSGLIVGSNKTILARAKVLG
;
A
#
# COMPACT_ATOMS: atom_id res chain seq x y z
N MET A 1 36.72 -4.37 -48.54
CA MET A 1 36.29 -3.00 -48.21
C MET A 1 35.02 -3.13 -47.36
N TYR A 2 35.17 -3.05 -46.02
CA TYR A 2 34.06 -3.06 -45.06
C TYR A 2 33.35 -1.70 -45.07
N ILE A 3 32.03 -1.68 -44.80
CA ILE A 3 31.26 -0.67 -44.02
C ILE A 3 29.82 -1.26 -43.93
N LEU A 4 29.53 -2.05 -42.89
CA LEU A 4 28.91 -1.68 -41.60
C LEU A 4 27.39 -1.44 -41.72
N ALA A 5 26.62 -2.48 -41.41
CA ALA A 5 25.19 -2.39 -41.11
C ALA A 5 24.99 -1.78 -39.73
N SER A 6 24.34 -0.62 -39.66
CA SER A 6 23.98 0.04 -38.40
C SER A 6 22.71 -0.59 -37.82
N ILE A 7 22.87 -1.46 -36.83
CA ILE A 7 21.76 -1.86 -35.95
C ILE A 7 21.76 -0.89 -34.77
N ALA A 8 20.92 0.15 -34.84
CA ALA A 8 20.66 1.02 -33.71
C ALA A 8 19.76 0.27 -32.71
N ALA A 9 20.36 -0.38 -31.72
CA ALA A 9 19.62 -0.89 -30.57
C ALA A 9 19.20 0.30 -29.69
N ALA A 10 17.95 0.73 -29.80
CA ALA A 10 17.36 1.66 -28.85
C ALA A 10 17.22 0.93 -27.50
N LEU A 11 18.17 1.13 -26.59
CA LEU A 11 17.97 0.80 -25.17
C LEU A 11 16.88 1.73 -24.63
N VAL A 12 15.63 1.29 -24.70
CA VAL A 12 14.57 1.87 -23.88
C VAL A 12 14.88 1.45 -22.45
N ALA A 13 15.49 2.35 -21.68
CA ALA A 13 15.62 2.17 -20.24
C ALA A 13 14.21 2.10 -19.64
N SER A 14 13.71 0.88 -19.41
CA SER A 14 12.40 0.65 -18.81
C SER A 14 12.42 1.18 -17.38
N LYS A 15 11.80 2.35 -17.14
CA LYS A 15 11.60 2.94 -15.80
C LYS A 15 10.48 2.22 -15.01
N GLY A 16 10.44 0.89 -15.06
CA GLY A 16 9.44 0.07 -14.39
C GLY A 16 10.05 -0.77 -13.26
N ALA A 17 9.27 -1.03 -12.21
CA ALA A 17 9.62 -2.08 -11.24
C ALA A 17 9.00 -3.39 -11.72
N LEU A 18 9.71 -4.50 -11.67
CA LEU A 18 9.14 -5.81 -12.02
C LEU A 18 8.64 -6.49 -10.76
N ALA A 19 7.54 -7.27 -10.87
CA ALA A 19 7.29 -8.31 -9.88
C ALA A 19 8.49 -9.27 -9.92
N VAL A 20 9.21 -9.41 -8.80
CA VAL A 20 10.45 -10.18 -8.75
C VAL A 20 10.12 -11.66 -8.55
N GLY A 21 10.40 -12.48 -9.56
CA GLY A 21 10.19 -13.93 -9.52
C GLY A 21 8.74 -14.38 -9.72
N SER A 22 8.53 -15.69 -9.64
CA SER A 22 7.21 -16.33 -9.70
C SER A 22 6.77 -16.76 -8.29
N PRO A 23 5.48 -16.62 -7.93
CA PRO A 23 4.95 -17.13 -6.67
C PRO A 23 5.18 -18.65 -6.54
N PHE A 24 5.55 -19.09 -5.34
CA PHE A 24 5.76 -20.51 -4.99
C PHE A 24 4.82 -20.95 -3.86
N GLY A 25 4.68 -22.26 -3.64
CA GLY A 25 3.78 -22.83 -2.61
C GLY A 25 2.30 -22.77 -3.02
N TYR A 26 1.39 -22.55 -2.07
CA TYR A 26 -0.06 -22.58 -2.32
C TYR A 26 -0.55 -21.51 -3.32
N ALA A 27 0.18 -20.41 -3.46
CA ALA A 27 -0.17 -19.32 -4.38
C ALA A 27 0.50 -19.44 -5.76
N THR A 28 1.12 -20.60 -6.06
CA THR A 28 1.72 -20.87 -7.38
C THR A 28 0.69 -20.63 -8.48
N GLY A 29 1.08 -19.92 -9.53
CA GLY A 29 0.20 -19.55 -10.64
C GLY A 29 -0.53 -18.21 -10.47
N THR A 30 -0.34 -17.49 -9.35
CA THR A 30 -0.84 -16.11 -9.21
C THR A 30 -0.22 -15.20 -10.26
N THR A 31 -1.06 -14.50 -11.02
CA THR A 31 -0.66 -13.59 -12.11
C THR A 31 -0.84 -12.12 -11.77
N GLY A 32 -1.73 -11.79 -10.82
CA GLY A 32 -2.06 -10.40 -10.48
C GLY A 32 -2.51 -9.59 -11.70
N GLY A 33 -1.83 -8.48 -11.97
CA GLY A 33 -2.05 -7.61 -13.13
C GLY A 33 -1.31 -8.01 -14.42
N ALA A 34 -0.87 -9.27 -14.55
CA ALA A 34 -0.10 -9.74 -15.72
C ALA A 34 -0.73 -9.29 -17.06
N GLY A 35 0.10 -8.79 -17.96
CA GLY A 35 -0.32 -8.27 -19.26
C GLY A 35 -0.79 -6.81 -19.28
N ALA A 36 -1.07 -6.19 -18.12
CA ALA A 36 -1.36 -4.76 -18.06
C ALA A 36 -0.07 -3.91 -18.11
N ALA A 37 -0.13 -2.74 -18.77
CA ALA A 37 0.95 -1.76 -18.67
C ALA A 37 1.05 -1.21 -17.24
N GLN A 38 2.27 -0.86 -16.81
CA GLN A 38 2.46 -0.19 -15.53
C GLN A 38 1.92 1.24 -15.58
N ALA A 39 1.22 1.62 -14.52
CA ALA A 39 0.72 2.98 -14.35
C ALA A 39 1.02 3.47 -12.93
N ILE A 40 1.34 4.76 -12.81
CA ILE A 40 1.68 5.42 -11.55
C ILE A 40 0.50 6.32 -11.18
N PRO A 41 -0.19 6.09 -10.05
CA PRO A 41 -1.25 6.98 -9.60
C PRO A 41 -0.70 8.39 -9.33
N THR A 42 -1.43 9.42 -9.70
CA THR A 42 -1.03 10.82 -9.46
C THR A 42 -1.40 11.30 -8.06
N SER A 43 -2.35 10.64 -7.39
CA SER A 43 -2.88 11.04 -6.07
C SER A 43 -3.34 9.83 -5.25
N THR A 44 -3.58 10.05 -3.95
CA THR A 44 -4.20 9.07 -3.03
C THR A 44 -5.59 8.66 -3.50
N ALA A 45 -6.39 9.60 -4.01
CA ALA A 45 -7.72 9.32 -4.56
C ALA A 45 -7.65 8.42 -5.80
N GLN A 46 -6.70 8.67 -6.71
CA GLN A 46 -6.51 7.80 -7.88
C GLN A 46 -5.98 6.42 -7.48
N LEU A 47 -5.06 6.35 -6.52
CA LEU A 47 -4.58 5.07 -6.00
C LEU A 47 -5.74 4.25 -5.42
N LYS A 48 -6.57 4.85 -4.55
CA LYS A 48 -7.75 4.19 -3.99
C LYS A 48 -8.69 3.68 -5.08
N SER A 49 -9.04 4.54 -6.04
CA SER A 49 -9.92 4.17 -7.16
C SER A 49 -9.35 3.01 -8.00
N TRP A 50 -8.05 3.02 -8.30
CA TRP A 50 -7.42 1.96 -9.07
C TRP A 50 -7.29 0.65 -8.29
N LEU A 51 -7.18 0.69 -6.97
CA LEU A 51 -7.18 -0.53 -6.16
C LEU A 51 -8.57 -1.16 -6.13
N GLU A 52 -9.62 -0.35 -6.02
CA GLU A 52 -11.02 -0.78 -5.85
C GLU A 52 -11.69 -1.29 -7.14
N ASP A 53 -11.26 -0.81 -8.31
CA ASP A 53 -11.96 -1.11 -9.55
C ASP A 53 -11.83 -2.57 -10.02
N ASN A 54 -12.61 -2.90 -11.06
CA ASN A 54 -12.61 -4.21 -11.70
C ASN A 54 -11.66 -4.30 -12.90
N VAL A 55 -10.71 -3.37 -13.06
CA VAL A 55 -9.75 -3.35 -14.18
C VAL A 55 -8.47 -4.08 -13.77
N THR A 56 -7.93 -4.91 -14.65
CA THR A 56 -6.60 -5.52 -14.45
C THR A 56 -5.53 -4.42 -14.46
N ARG A 57 -4.72 -4.31 -13.39
CA ARG A 57 -3.75 -3.20 -13.26
C ARG A 57 -2.41 -3.63 -12.68
N ASN A 58 -1.35 -3.05 -13.23
CA ASN A 58 -0.02 -2.99 -12.63
C ASN A 58 0.22 -1.57 -12.07
N ILE A 59 0.09 -1.42 -10.76
CA ILE A 59 0.15 -0.13 -10.06
C ILE A 59 1.56 0.05 -9.49
N LEU A 60 2.30 1.02 -10.04
CA LEU A 60 3.65 1.36 -9.59
C LEU A 60 3.59 2.55 -8.62
N LEU A 61 3.91 2.29 -7.35
CA LEU A 61 4.06 3.30 -6.31
C LEU A 61 5.47 3.90 -6.38
N ASP A 62 5.58 5.18 -6.74
CA ASP A 62 6.89 5.85 -6.87
C ASP A 62 7.09 7.03 -5.90
N ARG A 63 6.16 7.21 -4.97
CA ARG A 63 6.16 8.24 -3.94
C ARG A 63 5.36 7.76 -2.73
N THR A 64 5.43 8.52 -1.65
CA THR A 64 4.56 8.32 -0.49
C THR A 64 3.15 8.78 -0.84
N TYR A 65 2.17 7.89 -0.69
CA TYR A 65 0.74 8.23 -0.73
C TYR A 65 0.26 8.35 0.71
N ASP A 66 0.17 9.58 1.21
CA ASP A 66 -0.17 9.85 2.61
C ASP A 66 -1.69 10.00 2.78
N PHE A 67 -2.30 9.07 3.49
CA PHE A 67 -3.73 9.07 3.82
C PHE A 67 -4.02 9.62 5.24
N THR A 68 -3.01 10.01 6.01
CA THR A 68 -3.12 10.30 7.46
C THR A 68 -4.28 11.27 7.77
N ASP A 69 -4.43 12.32 6.98
CA ASP A 69 -5.41 13.37 7.22
C ASP A 69 -6.65 13.32 6.31
N THR A 70 -6.75 12.34 5.40
CA THR A 70 -7.81 12.32 4.38
C THR A 70 -9.21 12.13 4.94
N GLU A 71 -9.31 11.62 6.16
CA GLU A 71 -10.58 11.41 6.86
C GLU A 71 -10.68 12.19 8.18
N GLY A 72 -9.68 13.01 8.51
CA GLY A 72 -9.60 13.76 9.76
C GLY A 72 -9.32 12.91 10.99
N SER A 73 -9.52 13.51 12.16
CA SER A 73 -9.32 12.86 13.47
C SER A 73 -10.63 12.64 14.22
N VAL A 74 -10.62 11.74 15.19
CA VAL A 74 -11.72 11.52 16.14
C VAL A 74 -11.14 11.38 17.54
N THR A 75 -11.88 11.87 18.53
CA THR A 75 -11.58 11.72 19.96
C THR A 75 -12.73 10.99 20.63
N GLU A 76 -12.43 9.90 21.32
CA GLU A 76 -13.44 9.04 21.95
C GLU A 76 -12.85 8.27 23.15
N THR A 77 -13.71 7.48 23.81
CA THR A 77 -13.27 6.68 24.96
C THR A 77 -12.57 5.41 24.49
N GLY A 78 -11.32 5.24 24.92
CA GLY A 78 -10.53 4.02 24.80
C GLY A 78 -10.19 3.43 26.17
N CYS A 79 -9.18 2.58 26.22
CA CYS A 79 -8.66 2.01 27.47
C CYS A 79 -7.14 1.84 27.48
N LYS A 80 -6.58 1.68 28.67
CA LYS A 80 -5.18 1.35 28.93
C LYS A 80 -5.06 -0.10 29.44
N PRO A 81 -5.00 -1.10 28.55
CA PRO A 81 -4.92 -2.50 28.97
C PRO A 81 -3.49 -2.95 29.35
N TRP A 82 -2.46 -2.20 28.95
CA TRP A 82 -1.06 -2.56 29.19
C TRP A 82 -0.36 -1.61 30.16
N THR A 83 0.60 -2.15 30.93
CA THR A 83 1.33 -1.46 31.99
C THR A 83 2.84 -1.31 31.72
N CYS A 84 3.31 -1.65 30.51
CA CYS A 84 4.73 -1.55 30.16
C CYS A 84 5.21 -0.08 30.09
N SER A 85 6.49 0.14 30.38
CA SER A 85 7.15 1.46 30.39
C SER A 85 8.02 1.68 29.14
N PRO A 86 8.26 2.94 28.70
CA PRO A 86 7.76 4.18 29.29
C PRO A 86 6.35 4.56 28.84
N ASN A 87 5.94 4.19 27.64
CA ASN A 87 4.66 4.58 27.04
C ASN A 87 3.98 3.35 26.42
N PRO A 88 3.11 2.66 27.17
CA PRO A 88 2.35 1.55 26.60
C PRO A 88 1.38 2.10 25.56
N GLN A 89 1.06 1.30 24.55
CA GLN A 89 0.00 1.63 23.61
C GLN A 89 -1.33 1.83 24.36
N LEU A 90 -2.22 2.67 23.82
CA LEU A 90 -3.60 2.75 24.27
C LEU A 90 -4.49 2.02 23.26
N ALA A 91 -5.62 1.50 23.71
CA ALA A 91 -6.57 0.80 22.85
C ALA A 91 -7.80 1.66 22.57
N ILE A 92 -8.24 1.64 21.31
CA ILE A 92 -9.56 2.17 20.90
C ILE A 92 -10.62 1.17 21.36
N ASN A 93 -11.76 1.66 21.88
CA ASN A 93 -12.86 0.78 22.31
C ASN A 93 -13.76 0.33 21.13
N ALA A 94 -13.14 -0.16 20.05
CA ALA A 94 -13.88 -0.65 18.89
C ALA A 94 -14.67 -1.91 19.25
N ASN A 95 -15.94 -2.01 18.84
CA ASN A 95 -16.80 -3.18 19.09
C ASN A 95 -16.85 -3.63 20.57
N ASN A 96 -16.80 -2.68 21.52
CA ASN A 96 -16.76 -2.95 22.96
C ASN A 96 -15.55 -3.80 23.40
N TRP A 97 -14.41 -3.68 22.72
CA TRP A 97 -13.20 -4.44 23.04
C TRP A 97 -12.64 -4.14 24.44
N CYS A 98 -12.76 -2.90 24.91
CA CYS A 98 -12.26 -2.54 26.23
C CYS A 98 -13.12 -3.17 27.33
N SER A 99 -12.53 -4.08 28.11
CA SER A 99 -13.18 -4.69 29.27
C SER A 99 -13.67 -3.64 30.28
N ALA A 100 -14.64 -4.02 31.12
CA ALA A 100 -15.12 -3.17 32.21
C ALA A 100 -13.98 -2.83 33.21
N ASP A 101 -13.04 -3.75 33.40
CA ASP A 101 -11.95 -3.62 34.38
C ASP A 101 -10.75 -2.80 33.87
N ALA A 102 -10.68 -2.52 32.56
CA ALA A 102 -9.61 -1.72 32.00
C ALA A 102 -9.85 -0.23 32.26
N ALA A 103 -8.81 0.47 32.74
CA ALA A 103 -8.85 1.91 32.95
C ALA A 103 -9.25 2.64 31.66
N LYS A 104 -10.35 3.38 31.72
CA LYS A 104 -10.87 4.16 30.58
C LYS A 104 -10.07 5.44 30.42
N VAL A 105 -9.76 5.79 29.19
CA VAL A 105 -8.97 6.98 28.84
C VAL A 105 -9.55 7.64 27.60
N SER A 106 -9.32 8.95 27.43
CA SER A 106 -9.60 9.62 26.16
C SER A 106 -8.49 9.29 25.15
N VAL A 107 -8.85 8.89 23.95
CA VAL A 107 -7.90 8.64 22.84
C VAL A 107 -8.26 9.50 21.65
N THR A 108 -7.24 10.02 20.96
CA THR A 108 -7.39 10.76 19.71
C THR A 108 -6.59 10.06 18.62
N TYR A 109 -7.22 9.75 17.50
CA TYR A 109 -6.57 9.07 16.37
C TYR A 109 -7.09 9.55 15.02
N LYS A 110 -6.35 9.21 13.95
CA LYS A 110 -6.71 9.53 12.56
C LYS A 110 -7.65 8.47 12.01
N LYS A 111 -8.83 8.89 11.52
CA LYS A 111 -9.88 7.96 11.05
C LYS A 111 -9.44 7.10 9.87
N ALA A 112 -8.61 7.64 8.98
CA ALA A 112 -8.10 6.91 7.81
C ALA A 112 -7.33 5.62 8.17
N GLY A 113 -6.83 5.49 9.40
CA GLY A 113 -6.14 4.29 9.86
C GLY A 113 -7.05 3.14 10.28
N THR A 114 -8.37 3.34 10.41
CA THR A 114 -9.29 2.30 10.93
C THR A 114 -9.86 1.38 9.85
N SER A 115 -9.77 1.77 8.58
CA SER A 115 -10.23 0.97 7.44
C SER A 115 -9.15 0.89 6.37
N GLY A 116 -8.80 -0.33 5.97
CA GLY A 116 -7.84 -0.55 4.88
C GLY A 116 -8.39 -0.13 3.51
N LEU A 117 -7.49 0.09 2.56
CA LEU A 117 -7.85 0.23 1.15
C LEU A 117 -8.36 -1.11 0.61
N ILE A 118 -9.52 -1.10 -0.04
CA ILE A 118 -10.06 -2.28 -0.71
C ILE A 118 -9.22 -2.56 -1.97
N VAL A 119 -8.82 -3.81 -2.16
CA VAL A 119 -8.08 -4.27 -3.33
C VAL A 119 -8.93 -5.28 -4.10
N GLY A 120 -9.41 -4.88 -5.27
CA GLY A 120 -10.14 -5.74 -6.18
C GLY A 120 -9.25 -6.80 -6.84
N SER A 121 -9.86 -7.67 -7.62
CA SER A 121 -9.14 -8.73 -8.34
C SER A 121 -8.14 -8.18 -9.38
N ASN A 122 -7.17 -9.02 -9.75
CA ASN A 122 -6.21 -8.78 -10.85
C ASN A 122 -5.38 -7.49 -10.68
N LYS A 123 -4.86 -7.28 -9.47
CA LYS A 123 -3.97 -6.16 -9.14
C LYS A 123 -2.56 -6.68 -8.88
N THR A 124 -1.57 -5.95 -9.37
CA THR A 124 -0.18 -6.06 -8.95
C THR A 124 0.26 -4.70 -8.45
N ILE A 125 0.66 -4.62 -7.18
CA ILE A 125 1.11 -3.40 -6.52
C ILE A 125 2.62 -3.50 -6.34
N LEU A 126 3.37 -2.58 -6.95
CA LEU A 126 4.83 -2.59 -6.98
C LEU A 126 5.37 -1.30 -6.42
N ALA A 127 6.46 -1.36 -5.67
CA ALA A 127 7.19 -0.17 -5.25
C ALA A 127 8.35 0.09 -6.20
N ARG A 128 8.56 1.35 -6.59
CA ARG A 128 9.83 1.79 -7.18
C ARG A 128 10.87 1.83 -6.07
N ALA A 129 11.94 1.06 -6.23
CA ALA A 129 13.06 1.09 -5.28
C ALA A 129 13.64 2.50 -5.17
N LYS A 130 13.85 2.96 -3.93
CA LYS A 130 14.67 4.14 -3.66
C LYS A 130 16.12 3.71 -3.78
N VAL A 131 16.82 4.17 -4.82
CA VAL A 131 18.28 4.02 -4.88
C VAL A 131 18.85 4.94 -3.81
N LEU A 132 19.35 4.35 -2.73
CA LEU A 132 20.12 5.08 -1.72
C LEU A 132 21.51 5.31 -2.33
N GLY A 133 21.77 6.55 -2.74
CA GLY A 133 23.12 7.03 -3.06
C GLY A 133 23.84 7.50 -1.81
#